data_AF-A0A6P0TVS1-F1
#
_entry.id   AF-A0A6P0TVS1-F1
#
_cell.length_a   1.000
_cell.length_b   1.000
_cell.length_c   1.000
_cell.angle_alpha   90.00
_cell.angle_beta   90.00
_cell.angle_gamma   90.00
#
_symmetry.space_group_name_H-M   'P 1'
#
loop_
_entity.id
_entity.type
_entity.pdbx_description
1 polymer ?
#
loop_
_entity_poly.entity_id
_entity_poly.type
_entity_poly.pdbx_seq_one_letter_code
_entity_poly.pdbx_strand_id
1 'polypeptide(L)'
;MIVVSDTSPICYLLLIGEIKLLPQLYGQVLIPRIVQQELSDERSPIAVKNWIEKPPQWLIIQDVTVPVDKDLEPLDAGEKAAIILALQERANLIIIDETLGRKVARNKGLRVISCSVEYLHFGGRKAEGSGSCLRSIP
;
A
#
# COMPACT_ATOMS: atom_id res chain seq x y z
N MET A 1 13.61 3.73 -3.40
CA MET A 1 12.74 2.83 -2.60
C MET A 1 11.42 2.74 -3.33
N ILE A 2 10.88 1.53 -3.51
CA ILE A 2 9.61 1.31 -4.21
C ILE A 2 8.52 1.12 -3.16
N VAL A 3 7.50 1.97 -3.19
CA VAL A 3 6.34 1.91 -2.29
C VAL A 3 5.09 1.82 -3.14
N VAL A 4 4.19 0.88 -2.81
CA VAL A 4 2.89 0.74 -3.46
C VAL A 4 1.79 1.13 -2.47
N SER A 5 0.78 1.85 -2.92
CA SER A 5 -0.38 2.22 -2.09
C SER A 5 -1.67 1.71 -2.70
N ASP A 6 -2.62 1.38 -1.84
CA ASP A 6 -4.02 1.21 -2.19
C ASP A 6 -4.77 2.57 -2.22
N THR A 7 -6.08 2.54 -2.51
CA THR A 7 -6.99 3.69 -2.63
C THR A 7 -7.18 4.44 -1.32
N SER A 8 -7.50 3.74 -0.23
CA SER A 8 -7.89 4.34 1.05
C SER A 8 -6.85 5.32 1.63
N PRO A 9 -5.53 4.99 1.70
CA PRO A 9 -4.51 5.91 2.19
C PRO A 9 -4.40 7.23 1.39
N ILE A 10 -4.50 7.15 0.06
CA ILE A 10 -4.42 8.34 -0.81
C ILE A 10 -5.64 9.22 -0.61
N CYS A 11 -6.83 8.60 -0.58
CA CYS A 11 -8.08 9.30 -0.34
C CYS A 11 -8.05 10.06 1.01
N TYR A 12 -7.68 9.39 2.10
CA TYR A 12 -7.62 10.02 3.42
C TYR A 12 -6.61 11.16 3.49
N LEU A 13 -5.39 10.94 3.01
CA LEU A 13 -4.35 11.97 3.01
C LEU A 13 -4.74 13.19 2.17
N LEU A 14 -5.49 13.01 1.08
CA LEU A 14 -6.04 14.12 0.31
C LEU A 14 -7.10 14.89 1.10
N LEU A 15 -8.04 14.18 1.72
CA LEU A 15 -9.15 14.80 2.44
C LEU A 15 -8.71 15.58 3.68
N ILE A 16 -7.62 15.15 4.34
CA ILE A 16 -7.04 15.87 5.48
C ILE A 16 -5.97 16.90 5.08
N GLY A 17 -5.63 17.00 3.79
CA GLY A 17 -4.64 17.96 3.28
C GLY A 17 -3.17 17.55 3.42
N GLU A 18 -2.88 16.30 3.77
CA GLU A 18 -1.55 15.77 4.10
C GLU A 18 -0.91 14.88 3.01
N ILE A 19 -1.44 14.90 1.79
CA ILE A 19 -0.94 14.06 0.66
C ILE A 19 0.55 14.28 0.35
N LYS A 20 1.11 15.43 0.74
CA LYS A 20 2.54 15.76 0.55
C LYS A 20 3.48 14.94 1.44
N LEU A 21 2.96 14.26 2.47
CA LEU A 21 3.76 13.35 3.30
C LEU A 21 4.31 12.17 2.49
N LEU A 22 3.55 11.64 1.53
CA LEU A 22 3.97 10.51 0.71
C LEU A 22 5.30 10.76 -0.04
N PRO A 23 5.44 11.82 -0.85
CA PRO A 23 6.70 12.11 -1.52
C PRO A 23 7.82 12.53 -0.55
N GLN A 24 7.51 13.14 0.60
CA GLN A 24 8.53 13.50 1.59
C GLN A 24 9.14 12.26 2.26
N LEU A 25 8.33 11.23 2.54
CA LEU A 25 8.78 10.01 3.19
C LEU A 25 9.38 9.00 2.21
N TYR A 26 8.82 8.92 0.99
CA TYR A 26 9.09 7.81 0.08
C TYR A 26 9.69 8.25 -1.27
N GLY A 27 9.65 9.54 -1.60
CA GLY A 27 10.08 10.08 -2.88
C GLY A 27 9.05 9.82 -3.99
N GLN A 28 8.76 8.56 -4.26
CA GLN A 28 7.76 8.11 -5.24
C GLN A 28 6.84 7.05 -4.65
N VAL A 29 5.59 7.04 -5.10
CA VAL A 29 4.58 6.04 -4.73
C VAL A 29 3.93 5.51 -5.99
N LEU A 30 3.83 4.19 -6.08
CA LEU A 30 3.18 3.49 -7.16
C LEU A 30 1.74 3.16 -6.76
N ILE A 31 0.82 3.25 -7.72
CA ILE A 31 -0.54 2.74 -7.59
C ILE A 31 -0.91 1.90 -8.82
N PRO A 32 -1.72 0.84 -8.63
CA PRO A 32 -2.25 0.12 -9.77
C PRO A 32 -3.31 0.96 -10.50
N ARG A 33 -3.51 0.71 -11.80
CA ARG A 33 -4.50 1.43 -12.61
C ARG A 33 -5.92 1.34 -12.03
N ILE A 34 -6.30 0.21 -11.41
CA ILE A 34 -7.63 0.07 -10.79
C ILE A 34 -7.82 1.06 -9.62
N VAL A 35 -6.78 1.31 -8.81
CA VAL A 35 -6.80 2.30 -7.73
C VAL A 35 -6.96 3.71 -8.30
N GLN A 36 -6.28 4.03 -9.42
CA GLN A 36 -6.52 5.30 -10.12
C GLN A 36 -7.99 5.45 -10.57
N GLN A 37 -8.59 4.37 -11.08
CA GLN A 37 -9.98 4.36 -11.52
C GLN A 37 -10.94 4.57 -10.34
N GLU A 38 -10.69 3.92 -9.21
CA GLU A 38 -11.47 4.11 -7.97
C GLU A 38 -11.39 5.55 -7.45
N LEU A 39 -10.19 6.15 -7.44
CA LEU A 39 -10.01 7.55 -7.07
C LEU A 39 -10.74 8.51 -8.03
N SER A 40 -10.95 8.10 -9.28
CA SER A 40 -11.66 8.87 -10.31
C SER A 40 -13.16 8.58 -10.38
N ASP A 41 -13.66 7.59 -9.62
CA ASP A 41 -15.05 7.13 -9.64
C ASP A 41 -16.02 8.25 -9.23
N GLU A 42 -17.23 8.26 -9.79
CA GLU A 42 -18.25 9.28 -9.50
C GLU A 42 -18.55 9.42 -8.00
N ARG A 43 -18.48 8.31 -7.24
CA ARG A 43 -18.70 8.25 -5.80
C ARG A 43 -17.55 8.84 -4.98
N SER A 44 -16.38 9.02 -5.58
CA SER A 44 -15.23 9.63 -4.91
C SER A 44 -15.45 11.12 -4.67
N PRO A 45 -14.95 11.68 -3.55
CA PRO A 45 -15.07 13.11 -3.26
C PRO A 45 -14.50 13.98 -4.37
N ILE A 46 -15.12 15.14 -4.62
CA ILE A 46 -14.72 16.05 -5.71
C ILE A 46 -13.24 16.44 -5.66
N ALA A 47 -12.70 16.63 -4.45
CA ALA A 47 -11.30 16.97 -4.23
C ALA A 47 -10.35 15.85 -4.70
N VAL A 48 -10.73 14.58 -4.48
CA VAL A 48 -9.95 13.41 -4.88
C VAL A 48 -9.98 13.26 -6.40
N LYS A 49 -11.16 13.38 -7.02
CA LYS A 49 -11.32 13.34 -8.47
C LYS A 49 -10.47 14.39 -9.19
N ASN A 50 -10.62 15.66 -8.79
CA ASN A 50 -9.88 16.77 -9.38
C ASN A 50 -8.35 16.60 -9.23
N TRP A 51 -7.91 15.96 -8.15
CA TRP A 51 -6.50 15.69 -7.91
C TRP A 51 -5.96 14.57 -8.82
N ILE A 52 -6.68 13.44 -8.92
CA ILE A 52 -6.21 12.29 -9.72
C ILE A 52 -6.31 12.54 -11.23
N GLU A 53 -7.13 13.50 -11.68
CA GLU A 53 -7.13 13.98 -13.08
C GLU A 53 -5.78 14.54 -13.53
N LYS A 54 -5.02 15.11 -12.59
CA LYS A 54 -3.69 15.70 -12.83
C LYS A 54 -2.71 15.16 -11.78
N PRO A 55 -2.37 13.87 -11.86
CA PRO A 55 -1.56 13.23 -10.84
C PRO A 55 -0.17 13.89 -10.80
N PRO A 56 0.39 14.10 -9.60
CA PRO A 56 1.72 14.69 -9.48
C PRO A 56 2.80 13.72 -9.97
N GLN A 57 3.95 14.24 -10.40
CA GLN A 57 5.04 13.44 -10.98
C GLN A 57 5.59 12.33 -10.07
N TRP A 58 5.43 12.45 -8.75
CA TRP A 58 5.87 11.44 -7.79
C TRP A 58 4.91 10.25 -7.68
N LEU A 59 3.67 10.38 -8.16
CA LEU A 59 2.68 9.31 -8.19
C LEU A 59 2.78 8.58 -9.54
N ILE A 60 3.18 7.33 -9.49
CA ILE A 60 3.38 6.51 -10.69
C ILE A 60 2.24 5.52 -10.81
N ILE A 61 1.47 5.61 -11.89
CA ILE A 61 0.37 4.68 -12.17
C ILE A 61 0.91 3.55 -13.05
N GLN A 62 0.70 2.31 -12.64
CA GLN A 62 1.14 1.13 -13.39
C GLN A 62 0.05 0.08 -13.56
N ASP A 63 0.18 -0.69 -14.64
CA ASP A 63 -0.67 -1.84 -14.88
C ASP A 63 -0.14 -3.07 -14.15
N VAL A 64 -1.07 -3.88 -13.66
CA VAL A 64 -0.77 -5.19 -13.09
C VAL A 64 -0.76 -6.20 -14.23
N THR A 65 0.38 -6.87 -14.45
CA THR A 65 0.56 -7.82 -15.56
C THR A 65 0.53 -9.28 -15.11
N VAL A 66 0.62 -9.52 -13.81
CA VAL A 66 0.69 -10.87 -13.23
C VAL A 66 -0.73 -11.36 -12.89
N PRO A 67 -1.06 -12.63 -13.19
CA PRO A 67 -2.37 -13.19 -12.87
C PRO A 67 -2.64 -13.23 -11.36
N VAL A 68 -3.92 -13.06 -11.01
CA VAL A 68 -4.40 -13.02 -9.63
C VAL A 68 -4.22 -14.40 -8.98
N ASP A 69 -3.55 -14.43 -7.83
CA ASP A 69 -3.44 -15.61 -6.97
C ASP A 69 -4.78 -15.90 -6.27
N LYS A 70 -5.14 -17.17 -6.09
CA LYS A 70 -6.37 -17.57 -5.39
C LYS A 70 -6.41 -17.06 -3.95
N ASP A 71 -5.26 -16.91 -3.30
CA ASP A 71 -5.14 -16.36 -1.96
C ASP A 71 -5.66 -14.91 -1.85
N LEU A 72 -5.81 -14.22 -2.99
CA LEU A 72 -6.28 -12.85 -3.10
C LEU A 72 -7.79 -12.76 -3.35
N GLU A 73 -8.49 -13.88 -3.61
CA GLU A 73 -9.94 -13.90 -3.86
C GLU A 73 -10.81 -13.11 -2.85
N PRO A 74 -10.56 -13.16 -1.51
CA PRO A 74 -11.43 -12.49 -0.55
C PRO A 74 -11.18 -10.98 -0.40
N LEU A 75 -10.15 -10.43 -1.05
CA LEU A 75 -9.84 -8.99 -1.01
C LEU A 75 -10.72 -8.20 -1.99
N ASP A 76 -10.73 -6.86 -1.90
CA ASP A 76 -11.32 -6.02 -2.95
C ASP A 76 -10.36 -5.82 -4.14
N ALA A 77 -10.84 -5.22 -5.23
CA ALA A 77 -10.05 -5.12 -6.46
C ALA A 77 -8.80 -4.24 -6.30
N GLY A 78 -8.89 -3.14 -5.54
CA GLY A 78 -7.80 -2.23 -5.23
C GLY A 78 -6.70 -2.92 -4.41
N GLU A 79 -7.09 -3.56 -3.30
CA GLU A 79 -6.18 -4.30 -2.43
C GLU A 79 -5.42 -5.38 -3.21
N LYS A 80 -6.14 -6.19 -4.01
CA LYS A 80 -5.53 -7.25 -4.82
C LYS A 80 -4.49 -6.67 -5.76
N ALA A 81 -4.87 -5.66 -6.53
CA ALA A 81 -4.00 -5.08 -7.52
C ALA A 81 -2.78 -4.40 -6.89
N ALA A 82 -2.94 -3.77 -5.72
CA ALA A 82 -1.84 -3.17 -4.98
C ALA A 82 -0.85 -4.25 -4.51
N ILE A 83 -1.33 -5.37 -3.96
CA ILE A 83 -0.47 -6.50 -3.55
C ILE A 83 0.25 -7.09 -4.76
N ILE A 84 -0.45 -7.33 -5.87
CA ILE A 84 0.18 -7.92 -7.07
C ILE A 84 1.22 -6.95 -7.64
N LEU A 85 0.93 -5.65 -7.72
CA LEU A 85 1.88 -4.65 -8.17
C LEU A 85 3.12 -4.60 -7.25
N ALA A 86 2.92 -4.69 -5.94
CA ALA A 86 4.02 -4.74 -4.99
C ALA A 86 4.90 -5.97 -5.18
N LEU A 87 4.32 -7.13 -5.50
CA LEU A 87 5.08 -8.33 -5.82
C LEU A 87 5.82 -8.20 -7.16
N GLN A 88 5.15 -7.67 -8.19
CA GLN A 88 5.70 -7.44 -9.53
C GLN A 88 6.94 -6.54 -9.46
N GLU A 89 6.83 -5.41 -8.79
CA GLU A 89 7.89 -4.40 -8.70
C GLU A 89 8.89 -4.68 -7.57
N ARG A 90 8.73 -5.81 -6.85
CA ARG A 90 9.52 -6.15 -5.66
C ARG A 90 9.57 -4.99 -4.67
N ALA A 91 8.41 -4.41 -4.41
CA ALA A 91 8.26 -3.21 -3.61
C ALA A 91 8.88 -3.41 -2.22
N ASN A 92 9.54 -2.37 -1.75
CA ASN A 92 10.11 -2.36 -0.41
C ASN A 92 9.02 -2.27 0.65
N LEU A 93 7.86 -1.70 0.31
CA LEU A 93 6.77 -1.42 1.23
C LEU A 93 5.43 -1.36 0.47
N ILE A 94 4.35 -1.78 1.13
CA ILE A 94 2.98 -1.55 0.69
C ILE A 94 2.16 -0.85 1.78
N ILE A 95 1.28 0.07 1.39
CA ILE A 95 0.37 0.80 2.28
C ILE A 95 -1.07 0.29 2.06
N ILE A 96 -1.64 -0.37 3.07
CA ILE A 96 -3.00 -0.94 3.07
C ILE A 96 -3.64 -0.71 4.45
N ASP A 97 -4.87 -0.22 4.50
CA ASP A 97 -5.55 0.12 5.77
C ASP A 97 -6.53 -0.97 6.25
N GLU A 98 -6.81 -1.94 5.39
CA GLU A 98 -7.75 -3.01 5.59
C GLU A 98 -7.08 -4.24 6.23
N THR A 99 -7.66 -4.74 7.33
CA THR A 99 -7.04 -5.79 8.16
C THR A 99 -6.75 -7.07 7.38
N LEU A 100 -7.65 -7.47 6.48
CA LEU A 100 -7.48 -8.68 5.67
C LEU A 100 -6.39 -8.50 4.62
N GLY A 101 -6.40 -7.41 3.85
CA GLY A 101 -5.34 -7.08 2.89
C GLY A 101 -3.95 -7.03 3.54
N ARG A 102 -3.83 -6.41 4.72
CA ARG A 102 -2.57 -6.41 5.48
C ARG A 102 -2.09 -7.80 5.85
N LYS A 103 -2.99 -8.69 6.27
CA LYS A 103 -2.64 -10.08 6.61
C LYS A 103 -2.14 -10.83 5.39
N VAL A 104 -2.85 -10.71 4.27
CA VAL A 104 -2.48 -11.38 3.02
C VAL A 104 -1.14 -10.86 2.48
N ALA A 105 -0.94 -9.54 2.46
CA ALA A 105 0.32 -8.92 2.05
C ALA A 105 1.51 -9.42 2.89
N ARG A 106 1.36 -9.50 4.22
CA ARG A 106 2.39 -10.05 5.11
C ARG A 106 2.68 -11.53 4.84
N ASN A 107 1.64 -12.34 4.59
CA ASN A 107 1.81 -13.74 4.22
C ASN A 107 2.56 -13.93 2.90
N LYS A 108 2.49 -12.95 1.99
CA LYS A 108 3.27 -12.90 0.75
C LYS A 108 4.67 -12.29 0.93
N GLY A 109 5.10 -12.02 2.17
CA GLY A 109 6.44 -11.51 2.50
C GLY A 109 6.62 -10.01 2.32
N LEU A 110 5.54 -9.24 2.11
CA LEU A 110 5.61 -7.80 1.96
C LEU A 110 5.70 -7.10 3.32
N ARG A 111 6.44 -6.00 3.38
CA ARG A 111 6.39 -5.07 4.52
C ARG A 111 5.19 -4.15 4.37
N VAL A 112 4.36 -4.08 5.40
CA VAL A 112 3.07 -3.39 5.37
C VAL A 112 3.05 -2.24 6.37
N ILE A 113 2.60 -1.06 5.93
CA ILE A 113 2.22 0.08 6.78
C ILE A 113 0.70 0.30 6.67
N SER A 114 0.05 0.66 7.78
CA SER A 114 -1.35 1.12 7.77
C SER A 114 -1.43 2.63 7.99
N CYS A 115 -2.52 3.24 7.55
CA CYS A 115 -2.80 4.65 7.78
C CYS A 115 -3.43 4.91 9.16
N SER A 116 -3.62 3.85 9.95
CA SER A 116 -4.07 3.93 11.34
C SER A 116 -3.02 4.66 12.18
N VAL A 117 -3.42 5.79 12.76
CA VAL A 117 -2.61 6.70 13.60
C VAL A 117 -1.87 6.04 14.79
N GLU A 118 -2.13 4.76 15.09
CA GLU A 118 -1.34 3.99 16.06
C GLU A 118 0.14 3.83 15.67
N TYR A 119 0.50 3.94 14.38
CA TYR A 119 1.88 3.68 13.93
C TYR A 119 2.86 4.85 14.08
N LEU A 120 2.42 6.06 14.43
CA LEU A 120 3.35 7.14 14.79
C LEU A 120 4.10 6.88 16.11
N HIS A 121 3.78 5.79 16.83
CA HIS A 121 4.50 5.38 18.05
C HIS A 121 5.55 4.28 17.87
N PHE A 122 5.73 3.71 16.67
CA PHE A 122 6.72 2.64 16.44
C PHE A 122 8.03 3.10 15.79
N GLY A 123 8.40 4.36 16.00
CA GLY A 123 9.74 4.89 15.75
C GLY A 123 10.67 4.69 16.95
N GLY A 124 10.80 3.46 17.45
CA GLY A 124 11.67 3.20 18.60
C GLY A 124 11.56 1.81 19.19
N ARG A 125 12.16 0.80 18.55
CA ARG A 125 12.92 -0.23 19.28
C ARG A 125 13.92 -0.93 18.38
N LYS A 126 15.12 -1.03 18.93
CA LYS A 126 16.38 -1.37 18.28
C LYS A 126 16.39 -2.74 17.61
N ALA A 127 17.15 -2.82 16.54
CA ALA A 127 17.87 -4.03 16.17
C ALA A 127 18.88 -4.36 17.27
N GLU A 128 18.59 -5.35 18.11
CA GLU A 128 19.60 -6.07 18.87
C GLU A 128 19.37 -7.56 18.62
N GLY A 129 20.35 -8.17 17.95
CA GLY A 129 20.36 -9.59 17.64
C GLY A 129 20.63 -10.44 18.87
N SER A 130 20.07 -11.65 18.85
CA SER A 130 20.46 -12.87 19.58
C SER A 130 19.44 -13.92 19.07
N GLY A 131 19.76 -14.92 18.27
CA GLY A 131 20.81 -15.90 18.49
C GLY A 131 20.31 -17.00 19.43
N SER A 132 19.49 -17.95 18.95
CA SER A 132 19.52 -19.39 19.30
C SER A 132 18.28 -20.09 18.73
N CYS A 133 18.43 -20.99 17.75
CA CYS A 133 18.70 -22.42 17.94
C CYS A 133 17.43 -23.25 18.22
N LEU A 134 16.98 -23.97 17.18
CA LEU A 134 16.56 -25.38 17.18
C LEU A 134 15.67 -25.90 18.33
N ARG A 135 14.46 -26.37 17.97
CA ARG A 135 13.96 -27.76 18.12
C ARG A 135 12.43 -27.77 17.94
N SER A 136 11.91 -28.38 16.88
CA SER A 136 11.56 -29.80 16.77
C SER A 136 10.17 -30.12 17.36
N ILE A 137 9.24 -30.27 16.42
CA ILE A 137 7.96 -30.97 16.49
C ILE A 137 8.20 -32.44 16.89
N PRO A 138 7.28 -33.04 17.66
CA PRO A 138 6.60 -34.24 17.15
C PRO A 138 5.12 -33.98 16.86
#